data_AF-A0A0V7ZAV7-F1
#
_entry.id   AF-A0A0V7ZAV7-F1
#
_cell.length_a   1.000
_cell.length_b   1.000
_cell.length_c   1.000
_cell.angle_alpha   90.00
_cell.angle_beta   90.00
_cell.angle_gamma   90.00
#
_symmetry.space_group_name_H-M   'P 1'
#
loop_
_entity.id
_entity.type
_entity.pdbx_description
1 polymer ?
#
loop_
_entity_poly.entity_id
_entity_poly.type
_entity_poly.pdbx_seq_one_letter_code
_entity_poly.pdbx_strand_id
1 'polypeptide(L)'
;MLAKELLNDLRAAQAKLEAAREDAASLKVLLALRTHQHDLAWQDVQRLTAELEATRARAVALEVELAEARTNAASADAAAEADERTEAVRTVRGAVLDSIGSRALDRRRFQEIIAQAGREAPTGGPGAARHAVLLTEARRVLGIPG
;
A
#
# COMPACT_ATOMS: atom_id res chain seq x y z
N MET A 1 33.26 45.37 75.97
CA MET A 1 33.08 44.06 75.31
C MET A 1 31.96 44.07 74.28
N LEU A 2 30.77 44.61 74.62
CA LEU A 2 29.59 44.74 73.73
C LEU A 2 29.85 45.23 72.29
N ALA A 3 30.63 46.30 72.11
CA ALA A 3 30.91 46.82 70.76
C ALA A 3 31.67 45.83 69.85
N LYS A 4 32.48 44.95 70.44
CA LYS A 4 33.25 43.92 69.70
C LYS A 4 32.35 42.74 69.31
N GLU A 5 31.41 42.37 70.17
CA GLU A 5 30.41 41.33 69.90
C GLU A 5 29.48 41.74 68.76
N LEU A 6 28.92 42.96 68.81
CA LEU A 6 28.07 43.49 67.72
C LEU A 6 28.80 43.53 66.37
N LEU A 7 30.09 43.86 66.38
CA LEU A 7 30.90 43.90 65.16
C LEU A 7 31.16 42.49 64.59
N ASN A 8 31.30 41.49 65.48
CA ASN A 8 31.40 40.09 65.07
C ASN A 8 30.07 39.55 64.52
N ASP A 9 28.95 39.89 65.16
CA ASP A 9 27.61 39.50 64.70
C ASP A 9 27.28 40.10 63.34
N LEU A 10 27.64 41.38 63.12
CA LEU A 10 27.49 42.03 61.81
C LEU A 10 28.32 41.34 60.72
N ARG A 11 29.57 40.96 61.02
CA ARG A 11 30.41 40.20 60.07
C ARG A 11 29.84 38.82 59.77
N ALA A 12 29.33 38.12 60.79
CA ALA A 12 28.70 36.82 60.62
C ALA A 12 27.41 36.91 59.78
N ALA A 13 26.59 37.95 60.01
CA ALA A 13 25.41 38.22 59.20
C ALA A 13 25.77 38.57 57.75
N GLN A 14 26.82 39.37 57.54
CA GLN A 14 27.31 39.71 56.21
C GLN A 14 27.80 38.47 55.45
N ALA A 15 28.56 37.58 56.10
CA ALA A 15 29.02 36.34 55.48
C ALA A 15 27.85 35.40 55.08
N LYS A 16 26.83 35.28 55.95
CA LYS A 16 25.62 34.51 55.64
C LYS A 16 24.85 35.10 54.45
N LEU A 17 24.80 36.41 54.36
CA LEU A 17 24.11 37.10 53.26
C LEU A 17 24.83 36.91 51.93
N GLU A 18 26.16 36.97 51.90
CA GLU A 18 26.91 36.66 50.67
C GLU A 18 26.77 35.18 50.26
N ALA A 19 26.86 34.24 51.21
CA ALA A 19 26.62 32.83 50.92
C ALA A 19 25.21 32.59 50.34
N ALA A 20 24.17 33.20 50.92
CA ALA A 20 22.81 33.10 50.41
C ALA A 20 22.64 33.72 49.01
N ARG A 21 23.42 34.75 48.67
CA ARG A 21 23.44 35.35 47.33
C ARG A 21 24.10 34.43 46.31
N GLU A 22 25.19 33.77 46.68
CA GLU A 22 25.88 32.77 45.84
C GLU A 22 24.97 31.55 45.58
N ASP A 23 24.28 31.07 46.62
CA ASP A 23 23.28 29.99 46.48
C ASP A 23 22.13 30.41 45.56
N ALA A 24 21.59 31.62 45.76
CA ALA A 24 20.53 32.15 44.92
C ALA A 24 20.96 32.33 43.45
N ALA A 25 22.22 32.71 43.21
CA ALA A 25 22.77 32.79 41.85
C ALA A 25 22.89 31.40 41.22
N SER A 26 23.39 30.41 41.97
CA SER A 26 23.53 29.02 41.52
C SER A 26 22.17 28.40 41.17
N LEU A 27 21.15 28.61 42.00
CA LEU A 27 19.79 28.12 41.75
C LEU A 27 19.16 28.76 40.51
N LYS A 28 19.41 30.05 40.26
CA LYS A 28 18.93 30.71 39.03
C LYS A 28 19.53 30.09 37.78
N VAL A 29 20.82 29.76 37.80
CA VAL A 29 21.50 29.09 36.68
C VAL A 29 20.91 27.69 36.46
N LEU A 30 20.72 26.91 37.53
CA LEU A 30 20.13 25.57 37.42
C LEU A 30 18.69 25.61 36.90
N LEU A 31 17.88 26.58 37.34
CA LEU A 31 16.53 26.75 36.83
C LEU A 31 16.54 27.10 35.34
N ALA A 32 17.38 28.06 34.93
CA ALA A 32 17.50 28.44 33.52
C ALA A 32 17.93 27.25 32.64
N LEU A 33 18.92 26.47 33.10
CA LEU A 33 19.35 25.25 32.41
C LEU A 33 18.21 24.24 32.31
N ARG A 34 17.46 24.03 33.40
CA ARG A 34 16.34 23.08 33.43
C ARG A 34 15.21 23.50 32.49
N THR A 35 14.85 24.78 32.46
CA THR A 35 13.85 25.31 31.52
C THR A 35 14.32 25.12 30.08
N HIS A 36 15.57 25.48 29.79
CA HIS A 36 16.11 25.30 28.44
C HIS A 36 16.11 23.82 28.01
N GLN A 37 16.50 22.91 28.89
CA GLN A 37 16.43 21.46 28.62
C GLN A 37 14.99 20.98 28.37
N HIS A 38 14.02 21.52 29.10
CA HIS A 38 12.61 21.19 28.90
C HIS A 38 12.11 21.68 27.54
N ASP A 39 12.47 22.90 27.15
CA ASP A 39 12.10 23.47 25.85
C ASP A 39 12.69 22.66 24.69
N LEU A 40 13.96 22.27 24.80
CA LEU A 40 14.61 21.41 23.81
C LEU A 40 13.91 20.04 23.70
N ALA A 41 13.62 19.40 24.84
CA ALA A 41 12.92 18.12 24.85
C ALA A 41 11.51 18.24 24.24
N TRP A 42 10.81 19.35 24.50
CA TRP A 42 9.52 19.61 23.89
C TRP A 42 9.62 19.76 22.38
N GLN A 43 10.60 20.52 21.89
CA GLN A 43 10.84 20.71 20.46
C GLN A 43 11.18 19.38 19.75
N ASP A 44 12.00 18.55 20.38
CA ASP A 44 12.35 17.23 19.84
C ASP A 44 11.14 16.32 19.73
N VAL A 45 10.28 16.28 20.74
CA VAL A 45 9.03 15.51 20.69
C VAL A 45 8.14 15.99 19.56
N GLN A 46 7.99 17.32 19.37
CA GLN A 46 7.19 17.86 18.28
C GLN A 46 7.75 17.47 16.91
N ARG A 47 9.08 17.59 16.73
CA ARG A 47 9.76 17.20 15.49
C ARG A 47 9.55 15.72 15.18
N LEU A 48 9.81 14.83 16.15
CA LEU A 48 9.66 13.39 15.96
C LEU A 48 8.21 12.99 15.69
N THR A 49 7.25 13.67 16.34
CA THR A 49 5.83 13.45 16.09
C THR A 49 5.46 13.83 14.65
N ALA A 50 5.91 14.99 14.18
CA ALA A 50 5.69 15.42 12.80
C ALA A 50 6.34 14.48 11.78
N GLU A 51 7.56 14.00 12.04
CA GLU A 51 8.23 13.00 11.20
C GLU A 51 7.45 11.67 11.16
N LEU A 52 6.97 11.19 12.31
CA LEU A 52 6.14 9.98 12.38
C LEU A 52 4.81 10.15 11.63
N GLU A 53 4.14 11.29 11.78
CA GLU A 53 2.91 11.57 11.02
C GLU A 53 3.18 11.64 9.52
N ALA A 54 4.27 12.28 9.09
CA ALA A 54 4.66 12.33 7.69
C ALA A 54 5.03 10.95 7.12
N THR A 55 5.66 10.07 7.90
CA THR A 55 5.93 8.69 7.47
C THR A 55 4.64 7.87 7.37
N ARG A 56 3.73 8.01 8.33
CA ARG A 56 2.41 7.37 8.30
C ARG A 56 1.58 7.83 7.09
N ALA A 57 1.55 9.14 6.82
CA ALA A 57 0.84 9.68 5.66
C ALA A 57 1.39 9.11 4.34
N ARG A 58 2.72 9.00 4.21
CA ARG A 58 3.36 8.35 3.05
C ARG A 58 3.01 6.87 2.94
N ALA A 59 3.00 6.14 4.05
CA ALA A 59 2.63 4.73 4.06
C ALA A 59 1.18 4.52 3.60
N VAL A 60 0.24 5.32 4.13
CA VAL A 60 -1.17 5.28 3.72
C VAL A 60 -1.33 5.64 2.24
N ALA A 61 -0.62 6.65 1.74
CA ALA A 61 -0.66 7.01 0.31
C ALA A 61 -0.18 5.85 -0.58
N LEU A 62 0.92 5.20 -0.21
CA LEU A 62 1.43 4.02 -0.94
C LEU A 62 0.45 2.84 -0.89
N GLU A 63 -0.22 2.62 0.25
CA GLU A 63 -1.24 1.57 0.36
C GLU A 63 -2.43 1.83 -0.55
N VAL A 64 -2.88 3.09 -0.65
CA VAL A 64 -3.95 3.51 -1.57
C VAL A 64 -3.52 3.30 -3.03
N GLU A 65 -2.33 3.77 -3.41
CA GLU A 65 -1.80 3.59 -4.77
C GLU A 65 -1.67 2.11 -5.14
N LEU A 66 -1.21 1.27 -4.22
CA LEU A 66 -1.12 -0.19 -4.44
C LEU A 66 -2.51 -0.83 -4.55
N ALA A 67 -3.49 -0.37 -3.78
CA ALA A 67 -4.86 -0.86 -3.88
C ALA A 67 -5.46 -0.49 -5.24
N GLU A 68 -5.30 0.75 -5.69
CA GLU A 68 -5.74 1.22 -7.01
C GLU A 68 -5.04 0.46 -8.15
N ALA A 69 -3.72 0.23 -8.05
CA ALA A 69 -2.98 -0.55 -9.02
C ALA A 69 -3.49 -1.99 -9.12
N ARG A 70 -3.84 -2.62 -7.98
CA ARG A 70 -4.43 -3.96 -7.94
C ARG A 70 -5.82 -3.99 -8.55
N THR A 71 -6.67 -3.01 -8.27
CA THR A 71 -8.01 -2.95 -8.88
C THR A 71 -7.94 -2.70 -10.38
N ASN A 72 -6.99 -1.87 -10.82
CA ASN A 72 -6.76 -1.61 -12.24
C ASN A 72 -6.24 -2.85 -12.96
N ALA A 73 -5.29 -3.58 -12.36
CA ALA A 73 -4.79 -4.85 -12.89
C ALA A 73 -5.90 -5.90 -13.00
N ALA A 74 -6.71 -6.08 -11.94
CA ALA A 74 -7.84 -7.00 -11.97
C ALA A 74 -8.89 -6.61 -13.04
N SER A 75 -9.14 -5.31 -13.22
CA SER A 75 -10.05 -4.82 -14.25
C SER A 75 -9.49 -5.04 -15.66
N ALA A 76 -8.18 -4.86 -15.85
CA ALA A 76 -7.49 -5.14 -17.11
C ALA A 76 -7.51 -6.64 -17.44
N ASP A 77 -7.26 -7.51 -16.45
CA ASP A 77 -7.33 -8.96 -16.61
C ASP A 77 -8.76 -9.40 -16.97
N ALA A 78 -9.78 -8.84 -16.30
CA ALA A 78 -11.17 -9.13 -16.62
C ALA A 78 -11.58 -8.68 -18.03
N ALA A 79 -11.08 -7.53 -18.48
CA ALA A 79 -11.29 -7.07 -19.86
C ALA A 79 -10.59 -8.00 -20.87
N ALA A 80 -9.33 -8.36 -20.61
CA ALA A 80 -8.59 -9.31 -21.45
C ALA A 80 -9.29 -10.69 -21.49
N GLU A 81 -9.83 -11.18 -20.38
CA GLU A 81 -10.62 -12.40 -20.36
C GLU A 81 -11.88 -12.29 -21.23
N ALA A 82 -12.58 -11.15 -21.18
CA ALA A 82 -13.76 -10.93 -22.00
C ALA A 82 -13.42 -10.89 -23.50
N ASP A 83 -12.29 -10.31 -23.87
CA ASP A 83 -11.78 -10.30 -25.24
C ASP A 83 -11.43 -11.72 -25.71
N GLU A 84 -10.74 -12.51 -24.89
CA GLU A 84 -10.39 -13.91 -25.19
C GLU A 84 -11.64 -14.80 -25.35
N ARG A 85 -12.66 -14.59 -24.51
CA ARG A 85 -13.97 -15.26 -24.68
C ARG A 85 -14.64 -14.84 -25.98
N THR A 86 -14.55 -13.57 -26.36
CA THR A 86 -15.12 -13.07 -27.62
C THR A 86 -14.41 -13.68 -28.83
N GLU A 87 -13.08 -13.76 -28.81
CA GLU A 87 -12.27 -14.40 -29.84
C GLU A 87 -12.56 -15.91 -29.94
N ALA A 88 -12.76 -16.59 -28.80
CA ALA A 88 -13.20 -17.98 -28.79
C ALA A 88 -14.53 -18.15 -29.54
N VAL A 89 -15.54 -17.34 -29.25
CA VAL A 89 -16.86 -17.39 -29.92
C VAL A 89 -16.72 -17.08 -31.42
N ARG A 90 -15.92 -16.08 -31.80
CA ARG A 90 -15.63 -15.77 -33.21
C ARG A 90 -14.98 -16.96 -33.92
N THR A 91 -14.04 -17.62 -33.26
CA THR A 91 -13.38 -18.83 -33.77
C THR A 91 -14.38 -19.95 -33.99
N VAL A 92 -15.25 -20.23 -33.00
CA VAL A 92 -16.30 -21.26 -33.15
C VAL A 92 -17.25 -20.93 -34.30
N ARG A 93 -17.71 -19.67 -34.38
CA ARG A 93 -18.58 -19.23 -35.47
C ARG A 93 -17.93 -19.40 -36.83
N GLY A 94 -16.66 -19.02 -36.99
CA GLY A 94 -15.89 -19.23 -38.21
C GLY A 94 -15.79 -20.72 -38.56
N ALA A 95 -15.42 -21.56 -37.59
CA ALA A 95 -15.34 -23.01 -37.76
C ALA A 95 -16.68 -23.63 -38.18
N VAL A 96 -17.81 -23.16 -37.63
CA VAL A 96 -19.15 -23.58 -38.04
C VAL A 96 -19.37 -23.24 -39.50
N LEU A 97 -19.18 -21.97 -39.90
CA LEU A 97 -19.41 -21.52 -41.27
C LEU A 97 -18.54 -22.29 -42.29
N ASP A 98 -17.27 -22.51 -41.96
CA ASP A 98 -16.34 -23.26 -42.82
C ASP A 98 -16.66 -24.76 -42.92
N SER A 99 -17.44 -25.28 -41.96
CA SER A 99 -17.82 -26.68 -41.89
C SER A 99 -19.24 -26.94 -42.38
N ILE A 100 -19.98 -25.92 -42.83
CA ILE A 100 -21.30 -26.12 -43.45
C ILE A 100 -21.11 -26.70 -44.86
N GLY A 101 -21.58 -27.93 -45.06
CA GLY A 101 -21.70 -28.56 -46.37
C GLY A 101 -23.03 -28.25 -47.05
N SER A 102 -23.26 -28.83 -48.23
CA SER A 102 -24.45 -28.58 -49.05
C SER A 102 -25.79 -29.02 -48.43
N ARG A 103 -25.78 -29.85 -47.38
CA ARG A 103 -26.99 -30.33 -46.68
C ARG A 103 -26.90 -30.33 -45.14
N ALA A 104 -25.70 -30.33 -44.56
CA ALA A 104 -25.50 -30.44 -43.12
C ALA A 104 -24.09 -29.97 -42.70
N LEU A 105 -23.88 -29.82 -41.40
CA LEU A 105 -22.58 -29.55 -40.78
C LEU A 105 -21.65 -30.79 -40.86
N ASP A 106 -20.47 -30.62 -41.44
CA ASP A 106 -19.38 -31.60 -41.36
C ASP A 106 -18.75 -31.56 -39.97
N ARG A 107 -19.16 -32.52 -39.13
CA ARG A 107 -18.68 -32.64 -37.74
C ARG A 107 -17.18 -32.89 -37.65
N ARG A 108 -16.58 -33.62 -38.59
CA ARG A 108 -15.16 -33.96 -38.53
C ARG A 108 -14.31 -32.73 -38.80
N ARG A 109 -14.65 -31.99 -39.86
CA ARG A 109 -13.98 -30.74 -40.20
C ARG A 109 -14.10 -29.70 -39.08
N PHE A 110 -15.29 -29.56 -38.49
CA PHE A 110 -15.50 -28.67 -37.36
C PHE A 110 -14.61 -29.04 -36.16
N GLN A 111 -14.58 -30.32 -35.78
CA GLN A 111 -13.77 -30.80 -34.66
C GLN A 111 -12.27 -30.59 -34.89
N GLU A 112 -11.78 -30.80 -36.13
CA GLU A 112 -10.37 -30.56 -36.48
C GLU A 112 -9.98 -29.10 -36.28
N ILE A 113 -10.80 -28.15 -36.74
CA ILE A 113 -10.57 -26.71 -36.60
C ILE A 113 -10.57 -26.30 -35.12
N ILE A 114 -11.56 -26.76 -34.34
CA ILE A 114 -11.65 -26.45 -32.90
C ILE A 114 -10.49 -27.07 -32.12
N ALA A 115 -10.08 -28.30 -32.44
CA ALA A 115 -8.95 -28.95 -31.77
C ALA A 115 -7.64 -28.21 -32.04
N GLN A 116 -7.45 -27.67 -33.24
CA GLN A 116 -6.30 -26.83 -33.55
C GLN A 116 -6.33 -25.52 -32.77
N ALA A 117 -7.47 -24.81 -32.78
CA ALA A 117 -7.63 -23.58 -32.01
C ALA A 117 -7.44 -23.78 -30.50
N GLY A 118 -7.87 -24.93 -29.97
CA GLY A 118 -7.62 -25.32 -28.58
C GLY A 118 -6.13 -25.50 -28.29
N ARG A 119 -5.36 -26.14 -29.17
CA ARG A 119 -3.90 -26.29 -28.97
C ARG A 119 -3.16 -24.95 -28.97
N GLU A 120 -3.66 -23.96 -29.71
CA GLU A 120 -3.08 -22.62 -29.79
C GLU A 120 -3.48 -21.72 -28.62
N ALA A 121 -4.53 -22.06 -27.87
CA ALA A 121 -5.01 -21.25 -26.77
C ALA A 121 -4.08 -21.36 -25.54
N PRO A 122 -3.71 -20.23 -24.89
CA PRO A 122 -2.90 -20.24 -23.67
C PRO A 122 -3.58 -20.97 -22.52
N THR A 123 -2.80 -21.67 -21.68
CA THR A 123 -3.33 -22.44 -20.53
C THR A 123 -3.38 -21.66 -19.22
N GLY A 124 -2.91 -20.41 -19.19
CA GLY A 124 -2.85 -19.58 -18.00
C GLY A 124 -3.18 -18.12 -18.27
N GLY A 125 -3.48 -17.37 -17.20
CA GLY A 125 -3.90 -15.98 -17.29
C GLY A 125 -5.24 -15.82 -18.03
N PRO A 126 -5.52 -14.61 -18.55
CA PRO A 126 -6.77 -14.32 -19.25
C PRO A 126 -7.05 -15.24 -20.46
N GLY A 127 -5.99 -15.68 -21.15
CA GLY A 127 -6.06 -16.59 -22.29
C GLY A 127 -6.63 -17.97 -21.97
N ALA A 128 -6.59 -18.40 -20.71
CA ALA A 128 -7.18 -19.67 -20.28
C ALA A 128 -8.71 -19.69 -20.47
N ALA A 129 -9.37 -18.52 -20.45
CA ALA A 129 -10.81 -18.43 -20.70
C ALA A 129 -11.19 -18.92 -22.11
N ARG A 130 -10.29 -18.79 -23.08
CA ARG A 130 -10.51 -19.23 -24.47
C ARG A 130 -10.75 -20.74 -24.56
N HIS A 131 -10.00 -21.55 -23.82
CA HIS A 131 -10.18 -23.01 -23.76
C HIS A 131 -11.57 -23.41 -23.28
N ALA A 132 -12.02 -22.81 -22.18
CA ALA A 132 -13.32 -23.12 -21.58
C ALA A 132 -14.48 -22.79 -22.53
N VAL A 133 -14.39 -21.66 -23.22
CA VAL A 133 -15.42 -21.24 -24.19
C VAL A 133 -15.39 -22.10 -25.44
N LEU A 134 -14.22 -22.38 -26.03
CA LEU A 134 -14.10 -23.26 -27.19
C LEU A 134 -14.75 -24.62 -26.92
N LEU A 135 -14.47 -25.23 -25.75
CA LEU A 135 -15.06 -26.52 -25.38
C LEU A 135 -16.58 -26.43 -25.19
N THR A 136 -17.06 -25.43 -24.45
CA THR A 136 -18.48 -25.27 -24.14
C THR A 136 -19.31 -25.04 -25.40
N GLU A 137 -18.86 -24.11 -26.25
CA GLU A 137 -19.57 -23.76 -27.48
C GLU A 137 -19.47 -24.87 -28.54
N ALA A 138 -18.33 -25.59 -28.63
CA ALA A 138 -18.23 -26.74 -29.51
C ALA A 138 -19.20 -27.87 -29.12
N ARG A 139 -19.38 -28.12 -27.81
CA ARG A 139 -20.37 -29.11 -27.32
C ARG A 139 -21.79 -28.70 -27.67
N ARG A 140 -22.13 -27.42 -27.51
CA ARG A 140 -23.44 -26.86 -27.92
C ARG A 140 -23.70 -27.07 -29.41
N VAL A 141 -22.74 -26.73 -30.28
CA VAL A 141 -22.86 -26.92 -31.73
C VAL A 141 -23.05 -28.40 -32.10
N LEU A 142 -22.36 -29.31 -31.41
CA LEU A 142 -22.46 -30.74 -31.64
C LEU A 142 -23.71 -31.40 -31.02
N GLY A 143 -24.51 -30.65 -30.26
CA GLY A 143 -25.69 -31.16 -29.55
C GLY A 143 -25.34 -32.05 -28.36
N ILE A 144 -24.15 -31.90 -27.78
CA ILE A 144 -23.69 -32.65 -26.62
C ILE A 144 -24.05 -31.84 -25.36
N PRO A 145 -24.77 -32.41 -24.38
CA PRO A 145 -25.08 -31.71 -23.14
C PRO A 145 -23.79 -31.30 -22.40
N GLY A 146 -23.84 -30.11 -21.80
CA GLY A 146 -22.76 -29.47 -21.04
C GLY A 146 -22.51 -30.16 -19.72
#